data_AF-A0A2M7YLX5-F1
#
_entry.id   AF-A0A2M7YLX5-F1
#
_cell.length_a   1.000
_cell.length_b   1.000
_cell.length_c   1.000
_cell.angle_alpha   90.00
_cell.angle_beta   90.00
_cell.angle_gamma   90.00
#
_symmetry.space_group_name_H-M   'P 1'
#
loop_
_entity.id
_entity.type
_entity.pdbx_description
1 polymer ?
#
loop_
_entity_poly.entity_id
_entity_poly.type
_entity_poly.pdbx_seq_one_letter_code
_entity_poly.pdbx_strand_id
1 'polypeptide(L)'
;MTFNIFDILFLPAVFFIGLITSYEDVKYGKVRNKWIKLALFWGLAVIIFFYLWYLIAAPVSRFFYFQVLGHPADSSPAIFTVLPIYLSKIVLNAAVSLVVAFLMWRAGAWAAGDAKLFFVYALLLPLKYYWKSYLPIFPSFVLLINIFIPVFAYLLLRSVFYNAKYFYQTLKQKKIKTLRQGDKGAKEQKENEGRWKKIREKLVMVIAFVGIFLALKLFQEPIKNQTSIDIASFQAFIFAAIIVFSGSLGKVFKKTIAFWLVSGILISVLSYGFATSPIATWQTFYQSVLMMALFMVIYGIFRKMIDFHTLKTATEEIESKDLKAKMNLDENIISEIKNDEKFFNENIGSIYPEGLDERQAEAVRKWLLDKKKTKIKIYQPFPFVLWMFIGVIITMILKSSLFHLFIKVGTGD
;
A
#
# COMPACT_ATOMS: atom_id res chain seq x y z
N MET A 1 15.54 8.62 -26.64
CA MET A 1 15.63 7.69 -25.48
C MET A 1 16.42 6.49 -25.98
N THR A 2 17.67 6.29 -25.56
CA THR A 2 18.44 5.13 -26.03
C THR A 2 17.89 3.87 -25.36
N PHE A 3 17.33 2.97 -26.16
CA PHE A 3 16.94 1.64 -25.69
C PHE A 3 18.22 0.82 -25.58
N ASN A 4 18.51 0.35 -24.36
CA ASN A 4 19.54 -0.63 -24.13
C ASN A 4 18.95 -2.02 -24.46
N ILE A 5 19.79 -2.97 -24.88
CA ILE A 5 19.39 -4.37 -25.07
C ILE A 5 18.67 -4.94 -23.84
N PHE A 6 19.04 -4.45 -22.66
CA PHE A 6 18.36 -4.75 -21.40
C PHE A 6 16.85 -4.40 -21.46
N ASP A 7 16.48 -3.23 -21.99
CA ASP A 7 15.08 -2.82 -22.07
C ASP A 7 14.29 -3.64 -23.09
N ILE A 8 14.95 -4.01 -24.19
CA ILE A 8 14.34 -4.82 -25.25
C ILE A 8 13.94 -6.19 -24.71
N LEU A 9 14.70 -6.76 -23.76
CA LEU A 9 14.38 -8.05 -23.14
C LEU A 9 13.33 -7.94 -22.03
N PHE A 10 13.31 -6.84 -21.26
CA PHE A 10 12.40 -6.68 -20.12
C PHE A 10 11.05 -6.07 -20.49
N LEU A 11 11.02 -5.00 -21.28
CA LEU A 11 9.79 -4.23 -21.51
C LEU A 11 8.70 -5.04 -22.22
N PRO A 12 8.96 -5.81 -23.30
CA PRO A 12 7.93 -6.63 -23.91
C PRO A 12 7.31 -7.62 -22.93
N ALA A 13 8.12 -8.22 -22.04
CA ALA A 13 7.63 -9.10 -21.00
C ALA A 13 6.77 -8.35 -19.97
N VAL A 14 7.16 -7.14 -19.54
CA VAL A 14 6.35 -6.30 -18.65
C VAL A 14 4.99 -5.99 -19.27
N PHE A 15 4.94 -5.57 -20.54
CA PHE A 15 3.69 -5.29 -21.24
C PHE A 15 2.84 -6.54 -21.44
N PHE A 16 3.44 -7.65 -21.86
CA PHE A 16 2.74 -8.92 -22.04
C PHE A 16 2.09 -9.39 -20.74
N ILE A 17 2.88 -9.45 -19.65
CA ILE A 17 2.39 -9.84 -18.32
C ILE A 17 1.33 -8.88 -17.84
N GLY A 18 1.54 -7.56 -17.96
CA GLY A 18 0.57 -6.59 -17.50
C GLY A 18 -0.75 -6.62 -18.25
N LEU A 19 -0.74 -6.79 -19.57
CA LEU A 19 -1.96 -6.92 -20.37
C LEU A 19 -2.71 -8.22 -20.04
N ILE A 20 -2.02 -9.37 -20.00
CA ILE A 20 -2.68 -10.65 -19.76
C ILE A 20 -3.24 -10.76 -18.34
N THR A 21 -2.52 -10.27 -17.32
CA THR A 21 -3.01 -10.29 -15.94
C THR A 21 -4.12 -9.26 -15.72
N SER A 22 -4.06 -8.09 -16.36
CA SER A 22 -5.15 -7.12 -16.30
C SER A 22 -6.42 -7.66 -16.96
N TYR A 23 -6.30 -8.35 -18.09
CA TYR A 23 -7.42 -9.02 -18.74
C TYR A 23 -8.03 -10.12 -17.85
N GLU A 24 -7.20 -10.98 -17.26
CA GLU A 24 -7.69 -12.03 -16.36
C GLU A 24 -8.32 -11.46 -15.09
N ASP A 25 -7.79 -10.37 -14.55
CA ASP A 25 -8.37 -9.70 -13.38
C ASP A 25 -9.72 -9.06 -13.69
N VAL A 26 -9.86 -8.36 -14.81
CA VAL A 26 -11.16 -7.78 -15.22
C VAL A 26 -12.19 -8.87 -15.53
N LYS A 27 -11.78 -9.96 -16.20
CA LYS A 27 -12.72 -11.01 -16.65
C LYS A 27 -13.06 -12.03 -15.56
N TYR A 28 -12.09 -12.41 -14.73
CA TYR A 28 -12.23 -13.48 -13.75
C TYR A 28 -12.01 -13.02 -12.29
N GLY A 29 -11.63 -11.76 -12.07
CA GLY A 29 -11.31 -11.21 -10.74
C GLY A 29 -10.05 -11.81 -10.12
N LYS A 30 -9.15 -12.41 -10.92
CA LYS A 30 -8.02 -13.21 -10.43
C LYS A 30 -6.80 -13.17 -11.33
N VAL A 31 -5.63 -13.10 -10.68
CA VAL A 31 -4.32 -13.35 -11.30
C VAL A 31 -3.93 -14.81 -11.12
N ARG A 32 -3.76 -15.55 -12.22
CA ARG A 32 -3.30 -16.94 -12.15
C ARG A 32 -1.79 -17.03 -11.88
N ASN A 33 -1.41 -17.92 -10.97
CA ASN A 33 0.00 -18.17 -10.61
C ASN A 33 0.90 -18.53 -11.82
N LYS A 34 0.34 -19.07 -12.91
CA LYS A 34 1.11 -19.40 -14.13
C LYS A 34 1.81 -18.18 -14.72
N TRP A 35 1.15 -17.02 -14.74
CA TRP A 35 1.72 -15.80 -15.30
C TRP A 35 2.80 -15.22 -14.39
N ILE A 36 2.58 -15.28 -13.08
CA ILE A 36 3.55 -14.88 -12.06
C ILE A 36 4.82 -15.75 -12.16
N LYS A 37 4.67 -17.08 -12.29
CA LYS A 37 5.79 -18.01 -12.46
C LYS A 37 6.55 -17.76 -13.76
N LEU A 38 5.85 -17.55 -14.88
CA LEU A 38 6.44 -17.24 -16.18
C LEU A 38 7.26 -15.95 -16.12
N ALA A 39 6.68 -14.90 -15.55
CA ALA A 39 7.32 -13.60 -15.40
C ALA A 39 8.57 -13.66 -14.50
N LEU A 40 8.47 -14.37 -13.37
CA LEU A 40 9.60 -14.59 -12.46
C LEU A 40 10.73 -15.37 -13.14
N PHE A 41 10.39 -16.45 -13.84
CA PHE A 41 11.36 -17.25 -14.59
C PHE A 41 12.07 -16.42 -15.66
N TRP A 42 11.31 -15.65 -16.45
CA TRP A 42 11.87 -14.76 -17.47
C TRP A 42 12.82 -13.72 -16.86
N GLY A 43 12.38 -13.02 -15.80
CA GLY A 43 13.20 -12.00 -15.15
C GLY A 43 14.50 -12.56 -14.60
N LEU A 44 14.45 -13.72 -13.93
CA LEU A 44 15.65 -14.39 -13.42
C LEU A 44 16.55 -14.90 -14.55
N ALA A 45 16.00 -15.50 -15.60
CA ALA A 45 16.76 -15.98 -16.75
C ALA A 45 17.53 -14.85 -17.44
N VAL A 46 16.90 -13.69 -17.64
CA VAL A 46 17.57 -12.52 -18.23
C VAL A 46 18.67 -11.98 -17.32
N ILE A 47 18.45 -11.90 -16.00
CA ILE A 47 19.48 -11.45 -15.05
C ILE A 47 20.67 -12.41 -15.04
N ILE A 48 20.42 -13.72 -14.98
CA ILE A 48 21.47 -14.75 -15.01
C ILE A 48 22.24 -14.69 -16.32
N PHE A 49 21.53 -14.54 -17.45
CA PHE A 49 22.14 -14.38 -18.77
C PHE A 49 23.11 -13.18 -18.80
N PHE A 50 22.69 -12.00 -18.31
CA PHE A 50 23.58 -10.84 -18.28
C PHE A 50 24.76 -11.00 -17.31
N TYR A 51 24.58 -11.73 -16.22
CA TYR A 51 25.67 -12.04 -15.30
C TYR A 51 26.72 -12.95 -15.96
N LEU A 52 26.28 -14.02 -16.63
CA LEU A 52 27.16 -14.91 -17.39
C LEU A 52 27.82 -14.19 -18.57
N TRP A 53 27.05 -13.37 -19.31
CA TRP A 53 27.57 -12.54 -20.39
C TRP A 53 28.65 -11.59 -19.90
N TYR A 54 28.47 -10.95 -18.75
CA TYR A 54 29.50 -10.11 -18.15
C TYR A 54 30.79 -10.89 -17.88
N LEU A 55 30.70 -12.10 -17.29
CA LEU A 55 31.87 -12.92 -16.97
C LEU A 55 32.68 -13.30 -18.22
N ILE A 56 32.00 -13.56 -19.35
CA ILE A 56 32.65 -13.93 -20.62
C ILE A 56 33.14 -12.71 -21.39
N ALA A 57 32.29 -11.68 -21.53
CA ALA A 57 32.55 -10.54 -22.39
C ALA A 57 33.46 -9.48 -21.74
N ALA A 58 33.50 -9.36 -20.41
CA ALA A 58 34.33 -8.35 -19.76
C ALA A 58 35.84 -8.58 -19.96
N PRO A 59 36.40 -9.81 -19.82
CA PRO A 59 37.80 -10.08 -20.14
C PRO A 59 38.13 -9.81 -21.61
N VAL A 60 37.27 -10.25 -22.53
CA VAL A 60 37.45 -10.06 -23.98
C VAL A 60 37.42 -8.58 -24.35
N SER A 61 36.46 -7.83 -23.81
CA SER A 61 36.33 -6.38 -24.04
C SER A 61 37.54 -5.63 -23.50
N ARG A 62 38.03 -5.98 -22.30
CA ARG A 62 39.23 -5.37 -21.72
C ARG A 62 40.48 -5.69 -22.52
N PHE A 63 40.65 -6.94 -22.95
CA PHE A 63 41.75 -7.34 -23.81
C PHE A 63 41.74 -6.54 -25.11
N PHE A 64 40.61 -6.49 -25.82
CA PHE A 64 40.49 -5.72 -27.05
C PHE A 64 40.76 -4.22 -26.82
N TYR A 65 40.18 -3.63 -25.78
CA TYR A 65 40.28 -2.20 -25.50
C TYR A 65 41.70 -1.76 -25.11
N PHE A 66 42.41 -2.53 -24.29
CA PHE A 66 43.76 -2.17 -23.86
C PHE A 66 44.86 -2.71 -24.77
N GLN A 67 44.76 -3.95 -25.24
CA GLN A 67 45.81 -4.59 -26.04
C GLN A 67 45.70 -4.30 -27.53
N VAL A 68 44.48 -4.25 -28.08
CA VAL A 68 44.28 -4.06 -29.53
C VAL A 68 44.15 -2.59 -29.89
N LEU A 69 43.37 -1.81 -29.12
CA LEU A 69 43.19 -0.37 -29.37
C LEU A 69 44.27 0.50 -28.72
N GLY A 70 45.09 -0.07 -27.82
CA GLY A 70 46.20 0.66 -27.18
C GLY A 70 45.77 1.78 -26.23
N HIS A 71 44.56 1.72 -25.69
CA HIS A 71 44.12 2.73 -24.71
C HIS A 71 44.91 2.60 -23.39
N PRO A 72 45.14 3.71 -22.66
CA PRO A 72 45.84 3.70 -21.37
C PRO A 72 45.09 2.85 -20.33
N ALA A 73 45.81 2.18 -19.42
CA ALA A 73 45.21 1.34 -18.38
C ALA A 73 44.21 2.09 -17.47
N ASP A 74 44.36 3.40 -17.35
CA ASP A 74 43.50 4.26 -16.51
C ASP A 74 42.19 4.65 -17.21
N SER A 75 42.06 4.38 -18.51
CA SER A 75 40.83 4.68 -19.25
C SER A 75 39.74 3.66 -18.92
N SER A 76 38.51 4.15 -18.69
CA SER A 76 37.36 3.29 -18.40
C SER A 76 36.97 2.53 -19.66
N PRO A 77 37.11 1.18 -19.69
CA PRO A 77 36.81 0.43 -20.89
C PRO A 77 35.32 0.56 -21.22
N ALA A 78 35.01 0.78 -22.50
CA ALA A 78 33.65 0.71 -23.00
C ALA A 78 33.21 -0.77 -23.02
N ILE A 79 32.82 -1.30 -21.87
CA ILE A 79 32.36 -2.68 -21.77
C ILE A 79 30.91 -2.72 -22.30
N PHE A 80 30.68 -3.48 -23.38
CA PHE A 80 29.35 -3.74 -23.94
C PHE A 80 28.53 -4.71 -23.07
N THR A 81 28.45 -4.43 -21.77
CA THR A 81 27.80 -5.32 -20.79
C THR A 81 27.08 -4.50 -19.72
N VAL A 82 26.21 -5.18 -18.98
CA VAL A 82 25.56 -4.60 -17.80
C VAL A 82 26.46 -4.82 -16.59
N LEU A 83 26.70 -3.74 -15.82
CA LEU A 83 27.55 -3.81 -14.63
C LEU A 83 26.94 -4.78 -13.59
N PRO A 84 27.74 -5.68 -12.97
CA PRO A 84 27.25 -6.59 -11.93
C PRO A 84 26.61 -5.85 -10.75
N ILE A 85 27.15 -4.68 -10.38
CA ILE A 85 26.60 -3.84 -9.31
C ILE A 85 25.15 -3.42 -9.63
N TYR A 86 24.85 -3.13 -10.90
CA TYR A 86 23.49 -2.79 -11.32
C TYR A 86 22.57 -4.01 -11.22
N LEU A 87 23.02 -5.19 -11.66
CA LEU A 87 22.26 -6.44 -11.52
C LEU A 87 21.99 -6.78 -10.04
N SER A 88 23.00 -6.66 -9.18
CA SER A 88 22.85 -6.87 -7.73
C SER A 88 21.85 -5.90 -7.12
N LYS A 89 21.80 -4.64 -7.57
CA LYS A 89 20.79 -3.67 -7.14
C LYS A 89 19.37 -4.09 -7.57
N ILE A 90 19.19 -4.68 -8.75
CA ILE A 90 17.89 -5.21 -9.20
C ILE A 90 17.45 -6.34 -8.26
N VAL A 91 18.32 -7.31 -8.01
CA VAL A 91 18.02 -8.46 -7.15
C VAL A 91 17.71 -7.99 -5.73
N LEU A 92 18.50 -7.06 -5.17
CA LEU A 92 18.26 -6.49 -3.85
C LEU A 92 16.91 -5.76 -3.79
N ASN A 93 16.62 -4.90 -4.76
CA ASN A 93 15.33 -4.19 -4.84
C ASN A 93 14.15 -5.17 -4.95
N ALA A 94 14.27 -6.22 -5.75
CA ALA A 94 13.24 -7.26 -5.87
C ALA A 94 13.06 -8.04 -4.55
N ALA A 95 14.15 -8.40 -3.87
CA ALA A 95 14.09 -9.08 -2.57
C ALA A 95 13.40 -8.21 -1.50
N VAL A 96 13.74 -6.92 -1.42
CA VAL A 96 13.06 -5.98 -0.52
C VAL A 96 11.59 -5.81 -0.91
N SER A 97 11.29 -5.74 -2.22
CA SER A 97 9.91 -5.68 -2.71
C SER A 97 9.09 -6.89 -2.31
N LEU A 98 9.69 -8.09 -2.31
CA LEU A 98 9.04 -9.33 -1.86
C LEU A 98 8.67 -9.26 -0.38
N VAL A 99 9.59 -8.79 0.47
CA VAL A 99 9.35 -8.62 1.91
C VAL A 99 8.22 -7.61 2.14
N VAL A 100 8.28 -6.45 1.49
CA VAL A 100 7.24 -5.42 1.60
C VAL A 100 5.88 -5.96 1.13
N ALA A 101 5.83 -6.62 -0.02
CA ALA A 101 4.60 -7.21 -0.55
C ALA A 101 4.01 -8.28 0.39
N PHE A 102 4.88 -9.12 0.96
CA PHE A 102 4.47 -10.11 1.96
C PHE A 102 3.89 -9.45 3.21
N LEU A 103 4.53 -8.39 3.73
CA LEU A 103 4.02 -7.65 4.88
C LEU A 103 2.66 -7.00 4.58
N MET A 104 2.48 -6.44 3.38
CA MET A 104 1.21 -5.86 2.95
C MET A 104 0.09 -6.90 2.86
N TRP A 105 0.37 -8.07 2.30
CA TRP A 105 -0.58 -9.19 2.31
C TRP A 105 -0.90 -9.65 3.73
N ARG A 106 0.12 -9.82 4.58
CA ARG A 106 -0.05 -10.26 5.97
C ARG A 106 -0.88 -9.27 6.80
N ALA A 107 -0.78 -7.98 6.50
CA ALA A 107 -1.57 -6.92 7.11
C ALA A 107 -3.01 -6.81 6.53
N GLY A 108 -3.33 -7.57 5.49
CA GLY A 108 -4.63 -7.52 4.80
C GLY A 108 -4.79 -6.30 3.90
N ALA A 109 -3.69 -5.60 3.55
CA ALA A 109 -3.73 -4.46 2.65
C ALA A 109 -3.89 -4.87 1.18
N TRP A 110 -3.39 -6.05 0.80
CA TRP A 110 -3.44 -6.61 -0.56
C TRP A 110 -3.89 -8.07 -0.56
N ALA A 111 -4.49 -8.50 -1.68
CA ALA A 111 -4.65 -9.93 -1.97
C ALA A 111 -3.29 -10.56 -2.31
N ALA A 112 -3.14 -11.87 -2.13
CA ALA A 112 -1.83 -12.51 -2.36
C ALA A 112 -1.42 -12.46 -3.84
N GLY A 113 -2.39 -12.46 -4.77
CA GLY A 113 -2.15 -12.27 -6.20
C GLY A 113 -1.48 -10.93 -6.49
N ASP A 114 -2.01 -9.85 -5.91
CA ASP A 114 -1.49 -8.49 -6.11
C ASP A 114 -0.09 -8.32 -5.53
N ALA A 115 0.14 -8.83 -4.32
CA ALA A 115 1.44 -8.80 -3.67
C ALA A 115 2.53 -9.51 -4.50
N LYS A 116 2.22 -10.71 -5.01
CA LYS A 116 3.15 -11.45 -5.87
C LYS A 116 3.41 -10.73 -7.19
N LEU A 117 2.37 -10.14 -7.79
CA LEU A 117 2.51 -9.43 -9.06
C LEU A 117 3.32 -8.13 -8.92
N PHE A 118 3.15 -7.39 -7.83
CA PHE A 118 3.98 -6.22 -7.52
C PHE A 118 5.47 -6.59 -7.41
N PHE A 119 5.79 -7.67 -6.70
CA PHE A 119 7.16 -8.19 -6.62
C PHE A 119 7.72 -8.53 -8.01
N VAL A 120 6.93 -9.20 -8.85
CA VAL A 120 7.33 -9.53 -10.22
C VAL A 120 7.58 -8.28 -11.06
N TYR A 121 6.75 -7.25 -10.95
CA TYR A 121 7.00 -5.97 -11.64
C TYR A 121 8.28 -5.30 -11.14
N ALA A 122 8.57 -5.35 -9.84
CA ALA A 122 9.81 -4.82 -9.28
C ALA A 122 11.06 -5.54 -9.76
N LEU A 123 10.94 -6.82 -10.17
CA LEU A 123 12.01 -7.59 -10.79
C LEU A 123 12.14 -7.31 -12.29
N LEU A 124 11.01 -7.23 -13.00
CA LEU A 124 10.97 -7.08 -14.45
C LEU A 124 11.20 -5.64 -14.91
N LEU A 125 10.85 -4.63 -14.13
CA LEU A 125 11.00 -3.24 -14.55
C LEU A 125 12.47 -2.82 -14.37
N PRO A 126 13.17 -2.35 -15.42
CA PRO A 126 14.55 -1.90 -15.25
C PRO A 126 14.66 -0.73 -14.28
N LEU A 127 15.63 -0.78 -13.35
CA LEU A 127 15.82 0.26 -12.31
C LEU A 127 15.96 1.67 -12.89
N LYS A 128 16.41 1.82 -14.14
CA LYS A 128 16.56 3.14 -14.77
C LYS A 128 15.25 3.93 -14.87
N TYR A 129 14.10 3.26 -14.77
CA TYR A 129 12.78 3.89 -14.80
C TYR A 129 12.30 4.37 -13.42
N TYR A 130 12.98 4.02 -12.34
CA TYR A 130 12.51 4.41 -11.00
C TYR A 130 13.63 4.54 -9.95
N TRP A 131 14.89 4.64 -10.38
CA TRP A 131 16.04 4.82 -9.50
C TRP A 131 16.03 6.15 -8.75
N LYS A 132 15.35 7.18 -9.27
CA LYS A 132 15.12 8.47 -8.60
C LYS A 132 14.07 8.31 -7.50
N SER A 133 14.37 7.44 -6.55
CA SER A 133 13.55 7.15 -5.39
C SER A 133 14.09 7.87 -4.17
N TYR A 134 13.20 8.16 -3.23
CA TYR A 134 13.54 8.59 -1.88
C TYR A 134 14.36 7.54 -1.13
N LEU A 135 14.27 6.26 -1.54
CA LEU A 135 14.94 5.13 -0.89
C LEU A 135 15.94 4.46 -1.84
N PRO A 136 17.25 4.63 -1.63
CA PRO A 136 18.28 4.01 -2.48
C PRO A 136 18.20 2.46 -2.50
N ILE A 137 17.79 1.86 -1.39
CA ILE A 137 17.69 0.40 -1.23
C ILE A 137 16.36 -0.16 -1.75
N PHE A 138 15.30 0.66 -1.73
CA PHE A 138 13.96 0.28 -2.21
C PHE A 138 13.42 1.24 -3.28
N PRO A 139 14.06 1.31 -4.47
CA PRO A 139 13.54 2.08 -5.60
C PRO A 139 12.08 1.78 -5.95
N SER A 140 11.64 0.53 -5.83
CA SER A 140 10.25 0.11 -6.12
C SER A 140 9.18 0.78 -5.25
N PHE A 141 9.56 1.54 -4.22
CA PHE A 141 8.65 2.45 -3.54
C PHE A 141 8.04 3.49 -4.49
N VAL A 142 8.79 3.97 -5.49
CA VAL A 142 8.27 4.86 -6.54
C VAL A 142 7.17 4.18 -7.33
N LEU A 143 7.36 2.91 -7.69
CA LEU A 143 6.35 2.11 -8.37
C LEU A 143 5.10 2.00 -7.48
N LEU A 144 5.26 1.71 -6.19
CA LEU A 144 4.15 1.61 -5.24
C LEU A 144 3.34 2.93 -5.17
N ILE A 145 4.02 4.06 -5.07
CA ILE A 145 3.41 5.41 -5.13
C ILE A 145 2.62 5.58 -6.43
N ASN A 146 3.23 5.27 -7.57
CA ASN A 146 2.63 5.46 -8.88
C ASN A 146 1.46 4.49 -9.15
N ILE A 147 1.34 3.40 -8.41
CA ILE A 147 0.18 2.52 -8.40
C ILE A 147 -0.94 3.11 -7.52
N PHE A 148 -0.61 3.49 -6.28
CA PHE A 148 -1.63 3.92 -5.33
C PHE A 148 -2.22 5.29 -5.65
N ILE A 149 -1.44 6.26 -6.13
CA ILE A 149 -1.95 7.62 -6.39
C ILE A 149 -3.09 7.60 -7.43
N PRO A 150 -2.96 6.97 -8.61
CA PRO A 150 -4.06 6.90 -9.58
C PRO A 150 -5.30 6.18 -9.04
N VAL A 151 -5.13 5.05 -8.35
CA VAL A 151 -6.23 4.31 -7.71
C VAL A 151 -6.96 5.20 -6.72
N PHE A 152 -6.19 5.86 -5.85
CA PHE A 152 -6.68 6.73 -4.82
C PHE A 152 -7.41 7.94 -5.40
N ALA A 153 -6.85 8.59 -6.42
CA ALA A 153 -7.47 9.71 -7.12
C ALA A 153 -8.79 9.28 -7.78
N TYR A 154 -8.81 8.13 -8.44
CA TYR A 154 -10.03 7.57 -9.04
C TYR A 154 -11.13 7.31 -8.00
N LEU A 155 -10.80 6.63 -6.90
CA LEU A 155 -11.75 6.35 -5.81
C LEU A 155 -12.26 7.64 -5.15
N LEU A 156 -11.37 8.62 -4.96
CA LEU A 156 -11.73 9.93 -4.43
C LEU A 156 -12.71 10.65 -5.34
N LEU A 157 -12.38 10.80 -6.62
CA LEU A 157 -13.25 11.47 -7.59
C LEU A 157 -14.62 10.79 -7.63
N ARG A 158 -14.65 9.46 -7.74
CA ARG A 158 -15.91 8.70 -7.76
C ARG A 158 -16.72 8.89 -6.47
N SER A 159 -16.05 8.91 -5.32
CA SER A 159 -16.70 9.19 -4.03
C SER A 159 -17.23 10.62 -3.95
N VAL A 160 -16.48 11.63 -4.40
CA VAL A 160 -16.93 13.03 -4.45
C VAL A 160 -18.17 13.16 -5.33
N PHE A 161 -18.14 12.64 -6.56
CA PHE A 161 -19.28 12.71 -7.48
C PHE A 161 -20.52 12.00 -6.92
N TYR A 162 -20.33 10.83 -6.30
CA TYR A 162 -21.43 10.09 -5.69
C TYR A 162 -22.04 10.82 -4.49
N ASN A 163 -21.19 11.33 -3.59
CA ASN A 163 -21.61 12.15 -2.45
C ASN A 163 -22.32 13.43 -2.89
N ALA A 164 -21.81 14.12 -3.91
CA ALA A 164 -22.42 15.32 -4.47
C ALA A 164 -23.81 15.03 -5.06
N LYS A 165 -23.94 13.95 -5.84
CA LYS A 165 -25.24 13.50 -6.39
C LYS A 165 -26.23 13.16 -5.28
N TYR A 166 -25.79 12.43 -4.25
CA TYR A 166 -26.62 12.06 -3.11
C TYR A 166 -27.04 13.29 -2.27
N PHE A 167 -26.13 14.23 -2.05
CA PHE A 167 -26.40 15.47 -1.34
C PHE A 167 -27.41 16.33 -2.11
N TYR A 168 -27.25 16.46 -3.42
CA TYR A 168 -28.21 17.15 -4.29
C TYR A 168 -29.61 16.53 -4.24
N GLN A 169 -29.70 15.19 -4.30
CA GLN A 169 -30.97 14.47 -4.14
C GLN A 169 -31.60 14.69 -2.76
N THR A 170 -30.78 14.69 -1.70
CA THR A 170 -31.24 14.91 -0.33
C THR A 170 -31.75 16.34 -0.14
N LEU A 171 -31.08 17.34 -0.72
CA LEU A 171 -31.57 18.73 -0.71
C LEU A 171 -32.92 18.87 -1.42
N LYS A 172 -33.09 18.19 -2.56
CA LYS A 172 -34.36 18.15 -3.30
C LYS A 172 -35.48 17.48 -2.49
N GLN A 173 -35.17 16.41 -1.74
CA GLN A 173 -36.14 15.66 -0.93
C GLN A 173 -36.41 16.28 0.45
N LYS A 174 -35.45 17.01 1.04
CA LYS A 174 -35.62 17.66 2.36
C LYS A 174 -36.67 18.77 2.35
N LYS A 175 -37.11 19.26 1.18
CA LYS A 175 -38.27 20.15 1.06
C LYS A 175 -39.62 19.46 1.43
N ILE A 176 -39.65 18.12 1.58
CA ILE A 176 -40.88 17.33 1.77
C ILE A 176 -40.95 16.62 3.15
N LYS A 177 -39.86 16.56 3.94
CA LYS A 177 -39.80 15.72 5.16
C LYS A 177 -39.56 16.47 6.48
N THR A 178 -39.70 17.78 6.52
CA THR A 178 -39.50 18.60 7.73
C THR A 178 -40.62 18.50 8.79
N LEU A 179 -41.40 17.42 8.84
CA LEU A 179 -42.56 17.30 9.74
C LEU A 179 -42.63 16.07 10.64
N ARG A 180 -41.66 15.16 10.64
CA ARG A 180 -41.67 14.03 11.60
C ARG A 180 -40.28 13.62 12.03
N GLN A 181 -39.86 14.08 13.21
CA GLN A 181 -38.89 13.39 14.05
C GLN A 181 -38.97 13.89 15.50
N GLY A 182 -40.00 13.43 16.21
CA GLY A 182 -40.02 13.31 17.67
C GLY A 182 -39.88 11.83 18.01
N ASP A 183 -38.76 11.48 18.66
CA ASP A 183 -38.51 10.31 19.52
C ASP A 183 -37.07 9.81 19.39
N LYS A 184 -36.18 10.40 20.22
CA LYS A 184 -34.80 9.95 20.41
C LYS A 184 -34.31 10.07 21.86
N GLY A 185 -35.21 10.01 22.85
CA GLY A 185 -34.86 10.28 24.25
C GLY A 185 -34.19 9.14 25.03
N ALA A 186 -34.31 7.87 24.62
CA ALA A 186 -33.93 6.74 25.49
C ALA A 186 -32.70 5.92 25.03
N LYS A 187 -32.10 6.23 23.88
CA LYS A 187 -30.91 5.52 23.36
C LYS A 187 -29.57 6.21 23.67
N GLU A 188 -29.58 7.46 24.12
CA GLU A 188 -28.35 8.25 24.30
C GLU A 188 -27.51 7.85 25.53
N GLN A 189 -28.12 7.28 26.57
CA GLN A 189 -27.41 7.08 27.83
C GLN A 189 -26.48 5.85 27.83
N LYS A 190 -26.84 4.75 27.15
CA LYS A 190 -25.93 3.59 26.94
C LYS A 190 -24.85 3.86 25.89
N GLU A 191 -24.99 4.91 25.08
CA GLU A 191 -24.01 5.28 24.06
C GLU A 191 -22.80 6.04 24.65
N ASN A 192 -22.97 6.70 25.81
CA ASN A 192 -21.95 7.55 26.42
C ASN A 192 -20.79 6.78 27.08
N GLU A 193 -21.01 5.63 27.72
CA GLU A 193 -19.91 4.83 28.31
C GLU A 193 -19.01 4.23 27.21
N GLY A 194 -19.61 3.76 26.11
CA GLY A 194 -18.86 3.30 24.94
C GLY A 194 -18.10 4.43 24.23
N ARG A 195 -18.56 5.68 24.36
CA ARG A 195 -17.96 6.86 23.72
C ARG A 195 -16.59 7.19 24.32
N TRP A 196 -16.44 7.18 25.64
CA TRP A 196 -15.16 7.45 26.30
C TRP A 196 -14.09 6.42 25.95
N LYS A 197 -14.44 5.13 25.91
CA LYS A 197 -13.53 4.08 25.47
C LYS A 197 -13.04 4.31 24.03
N LYS A 198 -13.95 4.66 23.11
CA LYS A 198 -13.61 5.00 21.71
C LYS A 198 -12.74 6.26 21.60
N ILE A 199 -13.00 7.28 22.41
CA ILE A 199 -12.19 8.52 22.45
C ILE A 199 -10.78 8.20 22.95
N ARG A 200 -10.65 7.44 24.04
CA ARG A 200 -9.35 7.01 24.59
C ARG A 200 -8.54 6.26 23.55
N GLU A 201 -9.13 5.28 22.84
CA GLU A 201 -8.43 4.53 21.78
C GLU A 201 -7.92 5.46 20.65
N LYS A 202 -8.72 6.45 20.25
CA LYS A 202 -8.30 7.44 19.24
C LYS A 202 -7.17 8.35 19.74
N LEU A 203 -7.26 8.83 20.98
CA LEU A 203 -6.23 9.67 21.59
C LEU A 203 -4.89 8.93 21.70
N VAL A 204 -4.91 7.66 22.10
CA VAL A 204 -3.70 6.83 22.17
C VAL A 204 -3.02 6.72 20.80
N MET A 205 -3.79 6.52 19.71
CA MET A 205 -3.22 6.49 18.37
C MET A 205 -2.62 7.85 17.97
N VAL A 206 -3.28 8.96 18.29
CA VAL A 206 -2.77 10.30 18.01
C VAL A 206 -1.46 10.56 18.74
N ILE A 207 -1.40 10.26 20.05
CA ILE A 207 -0.19 10.41 20.87
C ILE A 207 0.94 9.54 20.29
N ALA A 208 0.63 8.30 19.91
CA ALA A 208 1.62 7.41 19.32
C ALA A 208 2.19 7.94 18.01
N PHE A 209 1.35 8.44 17.11
CA PHE A 209 1.84 9.01 15.86
C PHE A 209 2.61 10.31 16.07
N VAL A 210 2.15 11.21 16.93
CA VAL A 210 2.91 12.42 17.29
C VAL A 210 4.28 12.04 17.85
N GLY A 211 4.35 11.04 18.74
CA GLY A 211 5.61 10.55 19.29
C GLY A 211 6.55 9.99 18.24
N ILE A 212 6.05 9.19 17.29
CA ILE A 212 6.88 8.68 16.19
C ILE A 212 7.42 9.83 15.33
N PHE A 213 6.57 10.77 14.91
CA PHE A 213 6.99 11.89 14.07
C PHE A 213 7.98 12.81 14.77
N LEU A 214 7.73 13.10 16.04
CA LEU A 214 8.61 13.92 16.85
C LEU A 214 9.97 13.26 17.06
N ALA A 215 9.98 11.96 17.39
CA ALA A 215 11.22 11.19 17.51
C ALA A 215 12.02 11.20 16.19
N LEU A 216 11.36 10.94 15.06
CA LEU A 216 12.04 10.96 13.76
C LEU A 216 12.64 12.33 13.45
N LYS A 217 11.93 13.43 13.73
CA LYS A 217 12.42 14.78 13.44
C LYS A 217 13.52 15.23 14.39
N LEU A 218 13.43 14.90 15.69
CA LEU A 218 14.46 15.27 16.68
C LEU A 218 15.75 14.44 16.52
N PHE A 219 15.64 13.16 16.18
CA PHE A 219 16.81 12.29 15.95
C PHE A 219 17.36 12.38 14.53
N GLN A 220 16.72 13.13 13.62
CA GLN A 220 17.17 13.25 12.24
C GLN A 220 18.60 13.79 12.15
N GLU A 221 18.90 14.92 12.81
CA GLU A 221 20.24 15.52 12.78
C GLU A 221 21.30 14.65 13.47
N PRO A 222 21.09 14.16 14.72
CA PRO A 222 22.04 13.26 15.36
C PRO A 222 22.38 12.03 14.50
N ILE A 223 21.37 11.38 13.91
CA ILE A 223 21.60 10.18 13.09
C ILE A 223 22.29 10.54 11.78
N LYS A 224 21.92 11.67 11.14
CA LYS A 224 22.58 12.15 9.93
C LYS A 224 24.05 12.45 10.21
N ASN A 225 24.38 13.08 11.33
CA ASN A 225 25.76 13.40 11.70
C ASN A 225 26.59 12.15 12.02
N GLN A 226 25.99 11.13 12.64
CA GLN A 226 26.71 9.91 13.03
C GLN A 226 26.84 8.88 11.89
N THR A 227 25.83 8.76 11.02
CA THR A 227 25.75 7.69 10.01
C THR A 227 25.82 8.19 8.58
N SER A 228 25.76 9.50 8.35
CA SER A 228 25.57 10.12 7.02
C SER A 228 24.26 9.72 6.31
N ILE A 229 23.33 9.03 6.99
CA ILE A 229 22.03 8.63 6.44
C ILE A 229 21.03 9.76 6.66
N ASP A 230 20.44 10.29 5.59
CA ASP A 230 19.39 11.30 5.68
C ASP A 230 18.01 10.69 5.94
N ILE A 231 17.60 10.68 7.21
CA ILE A 231 16.29 10.14 7.64
C ILE A 231 15.10 10.89 7.02
N ALA A 232 15.24 12.17 6.63
CA ALA A 232 14.11 12.89 6.01
C ALA A 232 13.60 12.19 4.76
N SER A 233 14.50 11.57 3.99
CA SER A 233 14.14 10.79 2.80
C SER A 233 13.22 9.60 3.12
N PHE A 234 13.33 9.03 4.33
CA PHE A 234 12.51 7.92 4.81
C PHE A 234 11.17 8.36 5.42
N GLN A 235 10.98 9.64 5.73
CA GLN A 235 9.77 10.11 6.43
C GLN A 235 8.48 9.78 5.66
N ALA A 236 8.48 9.98 4.34
CA ALA A 236 7.34 9.63 3.48
C ALA A 236 7.06 8.12 3.47
N PHE A 237 8.11 7.29 3.50
CA PHE A 237 7.98 5.84 3.58
C PHE A 237 7.43 5.39 4.92
N ILE A 238 7.95 5.92 6.03
CA ILE A 238 7.46 5.60 7.37
C ILE A 238 6.01 6.02 7.52
N PHE A 239 5.63 7.19 6.98
CA PHE A 239 4.25 7.63 6.96
C PHE A 239 3.35 6.71 6.15
N ALA A 240 3.76 6.32 4.95
CA ALA A 240 3.02 5.34 4.13
C ALA A 240 2.87 4.00 4.87
N ALA A 241 3.94 3.51 5.51
CA ALA A 241 3.92 2.30 6.32
C ALA A 241 2.92 2.43 7.49
N ILE A 242 2.95 3.55 8.21
CA ILE A 242 2.00 3.83 9.29
C ILE A 242 0.55 3.76 8.79
N ILE A 243 0.24 4.36 7.64
CA ILE A 243 -1.11 4.34 7.07
C ILE A 243 -1.52 2.91 6.73
N VAL A 244 -0.69 2.18 5.98
CA VAL A 244 -0.95 0.81 5.54
C VAL A 244 -1.11 -0.13 6.74
N PHE A 245 -0.25 0.01 7.74
CA PHE A 245 -0.27 -0.83 8.94
C PHE A 245 -1.16 -0.27 10.05
N SER A 246 -1.88 0.83 9.85
CA SER A 246 -2.67 1.50 10.89
C SER A 246 -3.69 0.57 11.55
N GLY A 247 -4.33 -0.32 10.78
CA GLY A 247 -5.25 -1.33 11.31
C GLY A 247 -4.57 -2.36 12.22
N SER A 248 -3.34 -2.77 11.88
CA SER A 248 -2.55 -3.71 12.69
C SER A 248 -1.93 -3.02 13.90
N LEU A 249 -1.37 -1.81 13.72
CA LEU A 249 -0.84 -0.96 14.77
C LEU A 249 -1.90 -0.61 15.81
N GLY A 250 -3.14 -0.35 15.38
CA GLY A 250 -4.26 -0.11 16.29
C GLY A 250 -4.50 -1.26 17.27
N LYS A 251 -4.32 -2.53 16.84
CA LYS A 251 -4.42 -3.69 17.75
C LYS A 251 -3.27 -3.74 18.76
N VAL A 252 -2.06 -3.34 18.34
CA VAL A 252 -0.89 -3.27 19.22
C VAL A 252 -1.05 -2.15 20.24
N PHE A 253 -1.43 -0.95 19.80
CA PHE A 253 -1.61 0.23 20.66
C PHE A 253 -2.79 0.13 21.61
N LYS A 254 -3.76 -0.76 21.36
CA LYS A 254 -4.82 -1.08 22.34
C LYS A 254 -4.30 -1.78 23.59
N LYS A 255 -3.11 -2.37 23.56
CA LYS A 255 -2.51 -3.00 24.75
C LYS A 255 -1.98 -1.91 25.69
N THR A 256 -2.34 -1.99 26.97
CA THR A 256 -1.91 -1.02 28.00
C THR A 256 -0.39 -0.85 28.08
N ILE A 257 0.37 -1.95 27.90
CA ILE A 257 1.84 -1.92 27.90
C ILE A 257 2.39 -1.06 26.75
N ALA A 258 1.81 -1.19 25.54
CA ALA A 258 2.25 -0.41 24.38
C ALA A 258 2.02 1.09 24.60
N PHE A 259 0.92 1.48 25.25
CA PHE A 259 0.66 2.87 25.60
C PHE A 259 1.73 3.44 26.54
N TRP A 260 2.07 2.73 27.60
CA TRP A 260 3.11 3.18 28.55
C TRP A 260 4.48 3.26 27.89
N LEU A 261 4.83 2.27 27.05
CA LEU A 261 6.10 2.27 26.32
C LEU A 261 6.19 3.46 25.38
N VAL A 262 5.17 3.71 24.55
CA VAL A 262 5.15 4.82 23.59
C VAL A 262 5.15 6.17 24.31
N SER A 263 4.38 6.31 25.39
CA SER A 263 4.37 7.53 26.20
C SER A 263 5.72 7.77 26.88
N GLY A 264 6.35 6.71 27.40
CA GLY A 264 7.70 6.76 27.96
C GLY A 264 8.73 7.23 26.94
N ILE A 265 8.73 6.65 25.73
CA ILE A 265 9.60 7.08 24.62
C ILE A 265 9.34 8.56 24.30
N LEU A 266 8.08 8.97 24.13
CA LEU A 266 7.73 10.36 23.83
C LEU A 266 8.25 11.32 24.91
N ILE A 267 8.07 10.98 26.20
CA ILE A 267 8.56 11.78 27.32
C ILE A 267 10.09 11.85 27.28
N SER A 268 10.80 10.73 27.10
CA SER A 268 12.26 10.71 27.01
C SER A 268 12.79 11.57 25.86
N VAL A 269 12.14 11.50 24.69
CA VAL A 269 12.50 12.29 23.51
C VAL A 269 12.27 13.78 23.75
N LEU A 270 11.14 14.15 24.35
CA LEU A 270 10.87 15.54 24.71
C LEU A 270 11.86 16.05 25.75
N SER A 271 12.12 15.29 26.82
CA SER A 271 13.10 15.66 27.85
C SER A 271 14.49 15.90 27.25
N TYR A 272 14.94 15.04 26.33
CA TYR A 272 16.21 15.22 25.62
C TYR A 272 16.20 16.46 24.71
N GLY A 273 15.13 16.65 23.93
CA GLY A 273 14.98 17.82 23.06
C GLY A 273 14.95 19.14 23.84
N PHE A 274 14.24 19.19 24.98
CA PHE A 274 14.21 20.37 25.83
C PHE A 274 15.53 20.63 26.54
N ALA A 275 16.28 19.59 26.92
CA ALA A 275 17.61 19.77 27.52
C ALA A 275 18.64 20.33 26.51
N THR A 276 18.52 19.97 25.23
CA THR A 276 19.48 20.36 24.18
C THR A 276 19.09 21.66 23.46
N SER A 277 17.81 21.85 23.12
CA SER A 277 17.32 22.99 22.35
C SER A 277 15.83 23.25 22.62
N PRO A 278 15.49 23.95 23.72
CA PRO A 278 14.09 24.16 24.15
C PRO A 278 13.18 24.78 23.07
N ILE A 279 13.65 25.84 22.40
CA ILE A 279 12.86 26.61 21.44
C ILE A 279 12.58 25.77 20.19
N ALA A 280 13.61 25.15 19.62
CA ALA A 280 13.47 24.30 18.43
C ALA A 280 12.61 23.07 18.70
N THR A 281 12.73 22.47 19.90
CA THR A 281 11.91 21.34 20.34
C THR A 281 10.45 21.73 20.48
N TRP A 282 10.15 22.88 21.10
CA TRP A 282 8.79 23.38 21.22
C TRP A 282 8.14 23.64 19.85
N GLN A 283 8.88 24.29 18.95
CA GLN A 283 8.42 24.55 17.58
C GLN A 283 8.16 23.23 16.83
N THR A 284 9.05 22.25 16.96
CA THR A 284 8.91 20.93 16.35
C THR A 284 7.72 20.16 16.89
N PHE A 285 7.50 20.20 18.21
CA PHE A 285 6.34 19.61 18.87
C PHE A 285 5.04 20.24 18.37
N TYR A 286 4.95 21.57 18.41
CA TYR A 286 3.77 22.30 17.94
C TYR A 286 3.44 21.99 16.47
N GLN A 287 4.44 22.02 15.59
CA GLN A 287 4.27 21.65 14.18
C GLN A 287 3.81 20.20 14.01
N SER A 288 4.36 19.27 14.79
CA SER A 288 3.98 17.85 14.72
C SER A 288 2.54 17.62 15.16
N VAL A 289 2.10 18.30 16.24
CA VAL A 289 0.72 18.26 16.72
C VAL A 289 -0.22 18.86 15.69
N LEU A 290 0.11 20.03 15.12
CA LEU A 290 -0.71 20.69 14.11
C LEU A 290 -0.86 19.83 12.84
N MET A 291 0.25 19.29 12.33
CA MET A 291 0.25 18.40 11.16
C MET A 291 -0.55 17.12 11.44
N MET A 292 -0.46 16.56 12.64
CA MET A 292 -1.24 15.39 13.02
C MET A 292 -2.74 15.71 13.11
N ALA A 293 -3.11 16.86 13.68
CA ALA A 293 -4.50 17.29 13.76
C ALA A 293 -5.10 17.46 12.34
N LEU A 294 -4.38 18.16 11.46
CA LEU A 294 -4.76 18.32 10.06
C LEU A 294 -4.87 16.95 9.35
N PHE A 295 -3.86 16.09 9.51
CA PHE A 295 -3.87 14.75 8.94
C PHE A 295 -5.08 13.94 9.42
N MET A 296 -5.41 13.96 10.71
CA MET A 296 -6.55 13.23 11.26
C MET A 296 -7.89 13.74 10.72
N VAL A 297 -8.03 15.05 10.51
CA VAL A 297 -9.21 15.64 9.87
C VAL A 297 -9.31 15.17 8.42
N ILE A 298 -8.23 15.30 7.64
CA ILE A 298 -8.19 14.88 6.23
C ILE A 298 -8.46 13.38 6.12
N TYR A 299 -7.75 12.56 6.89
CA TYR A 299 -7.91 11.11 6.94
C TYR A 299 -9.32 10.70 7.37
N GLY A 300 -9.92 11.41 8.34
CA GLY A 300 -11.29 11.16 8.79
C GLY A 300 -12.33 11.44 7.70
N ILE A 301 -12.21 12.57 7.00
CA ILE A 301 -13.06 12.92 5.86
C ILE A 301 -12.88 11.89 4.73
N PHE A 302 -11.63 11.60 4.40
CA PHE A 302 -11.25 10.65 3.36
C PHE A 302 -11.83 9.26 3.63
N ARG A 303 -11.59 8.72 4.83
CA ARG A 303 -12.09 7.41 5.23
C ARG A 303 -13.61 7.36 5.17
N LYS A 304 -14.30 8.37 5.69
CA LYS A 304 -15.76 8.45 5.63
C LYS A 304 -16.28 8.47 4.18
N MET A 305 -15.59 9.18 3.29
CA MET A 305 -15.92 9.22 1.87
C MET A 305 -15.73 7.86 1.19
N ILE A 306 -14.61 7.16 1.45
CA ILE A 306 -14.37 5.82 0.90
C ILE A 306 -15.35 4.81 1.47
N ASP A 307 -15.57 4.80 2.79
CA ASP A 307 -16.48 3.87 3.45
C ASP A 307 -17.90 4.05 2.88
N PHE A 308 -18.36 5.29 2.71
CA PHE A 308 -19.66 5.57 2.09
C PHE A 308 -19.75 5.07 0.65
N HIS A 309 -18.70 5.28 -0.15
CA HIS A 309 -18.67 4.82 -1.54
C HIS A 309 -18.64 3.28 -1.62
N THR A 310 -17.79 2.64 -0.83
CA THR A 310 -17.59 1.19 -0.78
C THR A 310 -18.88 0.50 -0.35
N LEU A 311 -19.51 0.95 0.73
CA LEU A 311 -20.78 0.40 1.21
C LEU A 311 -21.90 0.48 0.17
N LYS A 312 -21.91 1.52 -0.68
CA LYS A 312 -22.98 1.78 -1.64
C LYS A 312 -22.76 1.21 -3.03
N THR A 313 -21.51 1.04 -3.46
CA THR A 313 -21.20 0.67 -4.85
C THR A 313 -20.44 -0.64 -4.97
N ALA A 314 -19.77 -1.08 -3.90
CA ALA A 314 -19.01 -2.32 -3.91
C ALA A 314 -19.83 -3.51 -3.35
N THR A 315 -21.07 -3.30 -2.93
CA THR A 315 -21.94 -4.38 -2.44
C THR A 315 -22.98 -4.76 -3.48
N GLU A 316 -23.12 -6.06 -3.72
CA GLU A 316 -24.16 -6.66 -4.55
C GLU A 316 -25.01 -7.58 -3.68
N GLU A 317 -26.33 -7.51 -3.85
CA GLU A 317 -27.25 -8.45 -3.20
C GLU A 317 -27.41 -9.70 -4.07
N ILE A 318 -27.05 -10.85 -3.51
CA ILE A 318 -27.22 -12.16 -4.16
C ILE A 318 -28.12 -13.05 -3.31
N GLU A 319 -28.71 -14.08 -3.94
CA GLU A 319 -29.39 -15.13 -3.19
C GLU A 319 -28.38 -16.00 -2.44
N SER A 320 -28.74 -16.47 -1.24
CA SER A 320 -27.86 -17.31 -0.43
C SER A 320 -27.44 -18.59 -1.14
N LYS A 321 -28.33 -19.15 -2.00
CA LYS A 321 -28.06 -20.33 -2.83
C LYS A 321 -26.96 -20.08 -3.87
N ASP A 322 -26.81 -18.84 -4.34
CA ASP A 322 -25.84 -18.44 -5.36
C ASP A 322 -24.48 -18.07 -4.77
N LEU A 323 -24.31 -18.14 -3.44
CA LEU A 323 -23.03 -17.91 -2.78
C LEU A 323 -22.00 -18.94 -3.26
N LYS A 324 -21.02 -18.51 -4.05
CA LYS A 324 -19.96 -19.35 -4.59
C LYS A 324 -18.66 -19.15 -3.82
N ALA A 325 -17.76 -20.12 -3.95
CA ALA A 325 -16.38 -19.95 -3.52
C ALA A 325 -15.79 -18.68 -4.14
N LYS A 326 -14.91 -18.04 -3.38
CA LYS A 326 -14.15 -16.82 -3.71
C LYS A 326 -14.95 -15.52 -3.67
N MET A 327 -16.23 -15.58 -3.28
CA MET A 327 -17.00 -14.38 -2.95
C MET A 327 -16.56 -13.85 -1.57
N ASN A 328 -16.52 -12.52 -1.45
CA ASN A 328 -16.24 -11.82 -0.19
C ASN A 328 -17.56 -11.48 0.49
N LEU A 329 -17.79 -11.96 1.71
CA LEU A 329 -18.98 -11.66 2.48
C LEU A 329 -18.95 -10.22 3.00
N ASP A 330 -20.12 -9.58 3.08
CA ASP A 330 -20.29 -8.31 3.76
C ASP A 330 -19.91 -8.40 5.26
N GLU A 331 -19.37 -7.31 5.82
CA GLU A 331 -18.88 -7.28 7.21
C GLU A 331 -19.97 -7.60 8.23
N ASN A 332 -21.25 -7.29 7.94
CA ASN A 332 -22.35 -7.61 8.85
C ASN A 332 -22.54 -9.13 8.95
N ILE A 333 -22.51 -9.84 7.82
CA ILE A 333 -22.61 -11.30 7.80
C ILE A 333 -21.39 -11.92 8.50
N ILE A 334 -20.19 -11.42 8.24
CA ILE A 334 -18.98 -11.90 8.93
C ILE A 334 -19.09 -11.70 10.45
N SER A 335 -19.63 -10.56 10.89
CA SER A 335 -19.81 -10.25 12.31
C SER A 335 -20.86 -11.17 12.95
N GLU A 336 -21.95 -11.45 12.25
CA GLU A 336 -22.96 -12.41 12.72
C GLU A 336 -22.41 -13.84 12.82
N ILE A 337 -21.64 -14.29 11.83
CA ILE A 337 -20.98 -15.60 11.85
C ILE A 337 -20.00 -15.66 13.03
N LYS A 338 -19.21 -14.60 13.29
CA LYS A 338 -18.29 -14.54 14.43
C LYS A 338 -18.98 -14.58 15.79
N ASN A 339 -20.22 -14.10 15.88
CA ASN A 339 -21.01 -14.20 17.11
C ASN A 339 -21.49 -15.65 17.36
N ASP A 340 -21.51 -16.49 16.33
CA ASP A 340 -21.73 -17.93 16.43
C ASP A 340 -20.37 -18.65 16.54
N GLU A 341 -19.75 -18.53 17.72
CA GLU A 341 -18.36 -18.98 17.95
C GLU A 341 -18.14 -20.45 17.58
N LYS A 342 -19.12 -21.32 17.84
CA LYS A 342 -19.06 -22.74 17.50
C LYS A 342 -18.94 -22.94 16.00
N PHE A 343 -19.87 -22.35 15.24
CA PHE A 343 -19.86 -22.46 13.78
C PHE A 343 -18.60 -21.85 13.17
N PHE A 344 -18.20 -20.66 13.66
CA PHE A 344 -17.03 -19.95 13.15
C PHE A 344 -15.74 -20.76 13.36
N ASN A 345 -15.51 -21.30 14.55
CA ASN A 345 -14.30 -22.05 14.86
C ASN A 345 -14.23 -23.40 14.15
N GLU A 346 -15.36 -24.10 14.00
CA GLU A 346 -15.42 -25.42 13.36
C GLU A 346 -15.33 -25.35 11.84
N ASN A 347 -15.95 -24.35 11.20
CA ASN A 347 -16.17 -24.36 9.74
C ASN A 347 -15.44 -23.25 8.98
N ILE A 348 -15.13 -22.13 9.64
CA ILE A 348 -14.60 -20.93 8.98
C ILE A 348 -13.15 -20.70 9.34
N GLY A 349 -12.82 -20.60 10.63
CA GLY A 349 -11.49 -20.28 11.13
C GLY A 349 -11.05 -18.86 10.76
N SER A 350 -10.46 -18.69 9.58
CA SER A 350 -9.99 -17.38 9.08
C SER A 350 -10.51 -17.08 7.68
N ILE A 351 -11.09 -15.89 7.52
CA ILE A 351 -11.51 -15.35 6.22
C ILE A 351 -10.38 -14.47 5.68
N TYR A 352 -9.86 -14.83 4.51
CA TYR A 352 -8.81 -14.08 3.81
C TYR A 352 -9.40 -13.09 2.81
N PRO A 353 -8.65 -12.06 2.37
CA PRO A 353 -9.11 -11.10 1.35
C PRO A 353 -9.48 -11.71 0.00
N GLU A 354 -9.07 -12.96 -0.27
CA GLU A 354 -9.38 -13.69 -1.51
C GLU A 354 -10.80 -14.26 -1.57
N GLY A 355 -11.56 -14.13 -0.49
CA GLY A 355 -12.90 -14.68 -0.32
C GLY A 355 -12.92 -16.06 0.32
N LEU A 356 -14.12 -16.65 0.33
CA LEU A 356 -14.36 -17.98 0.91
C LEU A 356 -13.70 -19.09 0.06
N ASP A 357 -13.14 -20.11 0.69
CA ASP A 357 -12.84 -21.35 -0.02
C ASP A 357 -14.12 -22.16 -0.35
N GLU A 358 -13.98 -23.28 -1.06
CA GLU A 358 -15.14 -24.10 -1.46
C GLU A 358 -15.88 -24.70 -0.26
N ARG A 359 -15.16 -25.15 0.76
CA ARG A 359 -15.74 -25.75 1.98
C ARG A 359 -16.44 -24.68 2.82
N GLN A 360 -15.78 -23.55 3.01
CA GLN A 360 -16.31 -22.37 3.68
C GLN A 360 -17.57 -21.85 2.98
N ALA A 361 -17.56 -21.73 1.65
CA ALA A 361 -18.72 -21.27 0.90
C ALA A 361 -19.92 -22.20 1.07
N GLU A 362 -19.71 -23.51 1.05
CA GLU A 362 -20.79 -24.48 1.28
C GLU A 362 -21.30 -24.44 2.73
N ALA A 363 -20.40 -24.35 3.71
CA ALA A 363 -20.76 -24.24 5.12
C ALA A 363 -21.56 -22.96 5.39
N VAL A 364 -21.11 -21.82 4.88
CA VAL A 364 -21.83 -20.53 5.02
C VAL A 364 -23.18 -20.60 4.31
N ARG A 365 -23.26 -21.22 3.14
CA ARG A 365 -24.52 -21.39 2.42
C ARG A 365 -25.54 -22.17 3.26
N LYS A 366 -25.12 -23.31 3.86
CA LYS A 366 -25.97 -24.12 4.75
C LYS A 366 -26.41 -23.31 5.97
N TRP A 367 -25.47 -22.64 6.64
CA TRP A 367 -25.76 -21.79 7.79
C TRP A 367 -26.76 -20.66 7.48
N LEU A 368 -26.64 -20.03 6.31
CA LEU A 368 -27.59 -18.99 5.87
C LEU A 368 -29.00 -19.54 5.63
N LEU A 369 -29.10 -20.74 5.05
CA LEU A 369 -30.38 -21.42 4.85
C LEU A 369 -31.04 -21.77 6.19
N ASP A 370 -30.28 -22.24 7.17
CA ASP A 370 -30.77 -22.56 8.52
C ASP A 370 -31.29 -21.31 9.24
N LYS A 371 -30.62 -20.15 9.05
CA LYS A 371 -31.07 -18.85 9.57
C LYS A 371 -32.19 -18.21 8.73
N LYS A 372 -32.71 -18.91 7.71
CA LYS A 372 -33.75 -18.43 6.78
C LYS A 372 -33.39 -17.13 6.08
N LYS A 373 -32.09 -16.86 5.86
CA LYS A 373 -31.61 -15.69 5.13
C LYS A 373 -31.52 -16.04 3.64
N THR A 374 -32.50 -15.56 2.89
CA THR A 374 -32.61 -15.80 1.44
C THR A 374 -31.70 -14.90 0.61
N LYS A 375 -31.42 -13.68 1.09
CA LYS A 375 -30.57 -12.70 0.41
C LYS A 375 -29.44 -12.22 1.32
N ILE A 376 -28.26 -12.06 0.73
CA ILE A 376 -27.07 -11.55 1.41
C ILE A 376 -26.36 -10.53 0.54
N LYS A 377 -25.54 -9.68 1.17
CA LYS A 377 -24.65 -8.75 0.47
C LYS A 377 -23.26 -9.37 0.36
N ILE A 378 -22.67 -9.27 -0.82
CA ILE A 378 -21.28 -9.63 -1.09
C ILE A 378 -20.52 -8.43 -1.62
N TYR A 379 -19.21 -8.39 -1.37
CA TYR A 379 -18.32 -7.40 -1.96
C TYR A 379 -17.90 -7.83 -3.36
N GLN A 380 -18.07 -6.94 -4.33
CA GLN A 380 -17.58 -7.13 -5.70
C GLN A 380 -16.04 -6.96 -5.75
N PRO A 381 -15.34 -7.78 -6.55
CA PRO A 381 -13.90 -7.63 -6.74
C PRO A 381 -13.57 -6.31 -7.43
N PHE A 382 -12.56 -5.61 -6.92
CA PHE A 382 -12.01 -4.42 -7.56
C PHE A 382 -10.84 -4.83 -8.46
N PRO A 383 -10.81 -4.44 -9.76
CA PRO A 383 -9.77 -4.87 -10.69
C PRO A 383 -8.45 -4.12 -10.45
N PHE A 384 -7.80 -4.41 -9.31
CA PHE A 384 -6.60 -3.69 -8.85
C PHE A 384 -5.41 -3.89 -9.78
N VAL A 385 -5.35 -5.01 -10.51
CA VAL A 385 -4.21 -5.36 -11.38
C VAL A 385 -4.10 -4.42 -12.56
N LEU A 386 -5.24 -4.00 -13.12
CA LEU A 386 -5.27 -2.99 -14.17
C LEU A 386 -4.62 -1.69 -13.71
N TRP A 387 -4.88 -1.28 -12.48
CA TRP A 387 -4.28 -0.09 -11.90
C TRP A 387 -2.81 -0.25 -11.57
N MET A 388 -2.38 -1.45 -11.14
CA MET A 388 -0.97 -1.76 -10.99
C MET A 388 -0.22 -1.58 -12.32
N PHE A 389 -0.81 -2.07 -13.41
CA PHE A 389 -0.23 -1.94 -14.74
C PHE A 389 -0.20 -0.48 -15.22
N ILE A 390 -1.25 0.29 -14.99
CA ILE A 390 -1.25 1.74 -15.22
C ILE A 390 -0.11 2.42 -14.44
N GLY A 391 0.10 2.04 -13.17
CA GLY A 391 1.21 2.54 -12.35
C GLY A 391 2.59 2.20 -12.90
N VAL A 392 2.77 1.01 -13.49
CA VAL A 392 3.99 0.63 -14.22
C VAL A 392 4.21 1.55 -15.43
N ILE A 393 3.17 1.79 -16.23
CA ILE A 393 3.25 2.67 -17.41
C ILE A 393 3.61 4.10 -16.99
N ILE A 394 2.95 4.64 -15.96
CA ILE A 394 3.26 5.97 -15.39
C ILE A 394 4.73 6.03 -14.95
N THR A 395 5.21 4.99 -14.27
CA THR A 395 6.60 4.91 -13.80
C THR A 395 7.59 4.92 -14.98
N MET A 396 7.29 4.20 -16.05
CA MET A 396 8.11 4.18 -17.27
C MET A 396 8.18 5.54 -17.97
N ILE A 397 7.06 6.27 -18.02
CA ILE A 397 6.96 7.58 -18.66
C ILE A 397 7.69 8.65 -17.83
N LEU A 398 7.39 8.73 -16.54
CA LEU A 398 7.90 9.79 -15.66
C LEU A 398 9.36 9.59 -15.25
N LYS A 399 9.81 8.33 -15.17
CA LYS A 399 11.11 7.95 -14.61
C LYS A 399 11.35 8.43 -13.17
N SER A 400 10.27 8.77 -12.48
CA SER A 400 10.22 9.34 -11.13
C SER A 400 8.85 9.07 -10.50
N SER A 401 8.68 9.47 -9.23
CA SER A 401 7.38 9.42 -8.55
C SER A 401 6.48 10.55 -9.02
N LEU A 402 5.17 10.30 -9.06
CA LEU A 402 4.16 11.35 -9.23
C LEU A 402 4.30 12.46 -8.17
N PHE A 403 4.70 12.10 -6.94
CA PHE A 403 4.98 13.08 -5.89
C PHE A 403 6.05 14.11 -6.28
N HIS A 404 7.09 13.69 -7.01
CA HIS A 404 8.14 14.60 -7.44
C HIS A 404 7.60 15.69 -8.39
N LEU A 405 6.57 15.40 -9.18
CA LEU A 405 5.94 16.42 -10.04
C LEU A 405 5.23 17.48 -9.19
N PHE A 406 4.51 17.07 -8.14
CA PHE A 406 3.80 18.00 -7.26
C PHE A 406 4.75 18.87 -6.43
N ILE A 407 5.88 18.31 -5.97
CA ILE A 407 6.86 19.07 -5.18
C ILE A 407 7.58 20.09 -6.07
N LYS A 408 8.00 19.71 -7.28
CA LYS A 408 8.74 20.60 -8.17
C LYS A 408 7.93 21.83 -8.60
N VAL A 409 6.61 21.71 -8.73
CA VAL A 409 5.72 22.85 -9.05
C VAL A 409 5.68 23.89 -7.91
N GLY A 410 6.01 23.52 -6.67
CA GLY A 410 6.06 24.43 -5.52
C GLY A 410 7.41 25.13 -5.33
N THR A 411 8.49 24.57 -5.89
CA THR A 411 9.83 25.17 -5.89
C THR A 411 10.09 25.68 -7.30
N GLY A 412 9.69 26.92 -7.58
CA GLY A 412 9.73 27.53 -8.92
C GLY A 412 11.15 27.71 -9.48
N ASP A 413 11.78 26.61 -9.84
CA ASP A 413 12.99 26.51 -10.68
C ASP A 413 12.63 26.10 -12.12
#